data_AF-A0A9P8JJ44-F1
#
_entry.id   AF-A0A9P8JJ44-F1
#
_cell.length_a   1.000
_cell.length_b   1.000
_cell.length_c   1.000
_cell.angle_alpha   90.00
_cell.angle_beta   90.00
_cell.angle_gamma   90.00
#
_symmetry.space_group_name_H-M   'P 1'
#
loop_
_entity.id
_entity.type
_entity.pdbx_description
1 polymer ?
#
loop_
_entity_poly.entity_id
_entity_poly.type
_entity_poly.pdbx_seq_one_letter_code
_entity_poly.pdbx_strand_id
1 'polypeptide(L)'
;CKGEEMIPITWDMYYEKWGFMLIFWNMAGVPLSYCHCTIFLANHDPEVYAHSWPVLVWFFGSYLFAYWVWDTGNSQKNMFRAQERGFEMNRKTFPQLPWKAVKNPQKIETDTGNALLCDGWYKYARKIHYTCDMYFALCWGLITGFNSPFPWFYPVFFGIMIVHRASRDIQRCKEKYGDAWKEYERRCPYLFIPYVW
;
A
#
# COMPACT_ATOMS: atom_id res chain seq x y z
N CYS A 1 3.00 6.52 17.14
CA CYS A 1 2.76 6.32 15.69
C CYS A 1 1.56 5.40 15.48
N LYS A 2 0.71 5.63 14.45
CA LYS A 2 -0.59 4.93 14.30
C LYS A 2 -0.49 3.45 13.91
N GLY A 3 0.49 3.07 13.09
CA GLY A 3 0.62 1.72 12.52
C GLY A 3 2.03 1.13 12.62
N GLU A 4 2.81 1.57 13.62
CA GLU A 4 4.19 1.11 13.82
C GLU A 4 4.28 -0.40 14.09
N GLU A 5 3.30 -0.96 14.80
CA GLU A 5 3.19 -2.40 15.06
C GLU A 5 2.97 -3.24 13.79
N MET A 6 2.65 -2.61 12.66
CA MET A 6 2.47 -3.28 11.37
C MET A 6 3.78 -3.35 10.57
N ILE A 7 4.85 -2.68 11.01
CA ILE A 7 6.15 -2.68 10.34
C ILE A 7 6.97 -3.95 10.58
N PRO A 8 7.01 -4.53 11.79
CA PRO A 8 7.80 -5.74 12.04
C PRO A 8 7.49 -6.88 11.09
N ILE A 9 6.24 -7.01 10.62
CA ILE A 9 5.75 -8.06 9.69
C ILE A 9 6.06 -7.81 8.21
N THR A 10 6.81 -6.75 7.90
CA THR A 10 7.22 -6.44 6.53
C THR A 10 8.39 -7.30 6.08
N TRP A 11 8.58 -7.33 4.76
CA TRP A 11 9.62 -8.13 4.11
C TRP A 11 11.03 -7.74 4.58
N ASP A 12 11.30 -6.44 4.64
CA ASP A 12 12.60 -5.87 5.00
C ASP A 12 13.02 -6.27 6.42
N MET A 13 12.05 -6.38 7.33
CA MET A 13 12.28 -6.78 8.72
C MET A 13 12.42 -8.30 8.90
N TYR A 14 11.60 -9.11 8.20
CA TYR A 14 11.58 -10.57 8.40
C TYR A 14 12.64 -11.33 7.59
N TYR A 15 13.01 -10.84 6.41
CA TYR A 15 13.76 -11.63 5.42
C TYR A 15 15.00 -10.95 4.87
N GLU A 16 15.05 -9.62 4.79
CA GLU A 16 16.21 -8.94 4.23
C GLU A 16 17.33 -8.79 5.25
N LYS A 17 18.56 -9.05 4.80
CA LYS A 17 19.75 -8.86 5.64
C LYS A 17 20.13 -7.39 5.62
N TRP A 18 20.40 -6.84 6.81
CA TRP A 18 20.89 -5.48 6.93
C TRP A 18 22.21 -5.30 6.18
N GLY A 19 22.26 -4.34 5.26
CA GLY A 19 23.40 -4.11 4.40
C GLY A 19 23.30 -2.78 3.67
N PHE A 20 24.28 -2.49 2.81
CA PHE A 20 24.40 -1.19 2.14
C PHE A 20 23.11 -0.75 1.44
N MET A 21 22.43 -1.64 0.72
CA MET A 21 21.18 -1.32 0.01
C MET A 21 20.10 -0.78 0.96
N LEU A 22 19.81 -1.46 2.07
CA LEU A 22 18.81 -1.03 3.04
C LEU A 22 19.24 0.26 3.76
N ILE A 23 20.52 0.38 4.11
CA ILE A 23 21.07 1.58 4.76
C ILE A 23 20.91 2.78 3.83
N PHE A 24 21.36 2.65 2.58
CA PHE A 24 21.31 3.72 1.59
C PHE A 24 19.87 4.19 1.35
N TRP A 25 18.92 3.27 1.14
CA TRP A 25 17.54 3.64 0.89
C TRP A 25 16.87 4.30 2.10
N ASN A 26 17.13 3.82 3.32
CA ASN A 26 16.57 4.42 4.53
C ASN A 26 17.17 5.79 4.85
N MET A 27 18.48 5.98 4.66
CA MET A 27 19.20 7.19 5.09
C MET A 27 19.28 8.27 4.01
N ALA A 28 19.33 7.89 2.74
CA ALA A 28 19.49 8.82 1.61
C ALA A 28 18.35 8.69 0.62
N GLY A 29 18.05 7.48 0.14
CA GLY A 29 17.07 7.25 -0.93
C GLY A 29 15.70 7.85 -0.63
N VAL A 30 15.05 7.44 0.46
CA VAL A 30 13.73 7.95 0.86
C VAL A 30 13.75 9.46 1.16
N PRO A 31 14.56 9.99 2.10
CA PRO A 31 14.47 11.39 2.49
C PRO A 31 14.86 12.36 1.36
N LEU A 32 15.80 11.98 0.49
CA LEU A 32 16.25 12.85 -0.60
C LEU A 32 15.37 12.76 -1.85
N SER A 33 14.67 11.64 -2.08
CA SER A 33 13.79 11.52 -3.26
C SER A 33 12.33 11.92 -2.98
N TYR A 34 11.82 11.66 -1.77
CA TYR A 34 10.40 11.93 -1.47
C TYR A 34 10.12 13.43 -1.34
N CYS A 35 11.14 14.24 -1.09
CA CYS A 35 11.03 15.69 -1.00
C CYS A 35 11.09 16.40 -2.37
N HIS A 36 11.32 15.68 -3.48
CA HIS A 36 11.46 16.29 -4.81
C HIS A 36 10.27 17.18 -5.20
N CYS A 37 9.04 16.73 -4.91
CA CYS A 37 7.83 17.50 -5.20
C CYS A 37 7.82 18.82 -4.39
N THR A 38 8.14 18.75 -3.09
CA THR A 38 8.22 19.93 -2.23
C THR A 38 9.31 20.90 -2.67
N ILE A 39 10.48 20.39 -3.04
CA ILE A 39 11.59 21.21 -3.56
C ILE A 39 11.16 21.90 -4.86
N PHE A 40 10.47 21.20 -5.76
CA PHE A 40 9.95 21.79 -6.99
C PHE A 40 8.99 22.94 -6.68
N LEU A 41 7.99 22.70 -5.82
CA LEU A 41 7.00 23.71 -5.43
C LEU A 41 7.65 24.93 -4.74
N ALA A 42 8.68 24.72 -3.92
CA ALA A 42 9.36 25.80 -3.22
C ALA A 42 10.23 26.70 -4.11
N ASN A 43 10.64 26.20 -5.29
CA ASN A 43 11.58 26.89 -6.19
C ASN A 43 10.96 27.35 -7.52
N HIS A 44 9.63 27.22 -7.68
CA HIS A 44 8.92 27.66 -8.88
C HIS A 44 7.77 28.59 -8.49
N ASP A 45 7.44 29.51 -9.40
CA ASP A 45 6.28 30.38 -9.21
C ASP A 45 4.98 29.54 -9.13
N PRO A 46 4.05 29.84 -8.20
CA PRO A 46 2.78 29.15 -8.09
C PRO A 46 1.98 29.06 -9.39
N GLU A 47 2.11 30.00 -10.31
CA GLU A 47 1.44 29.95 -11.61
C GLU A 47 1.84 28.71 -12.43
N VAL A 48 3.04 28.17 -12.22
CA VAL A 48 3.57 26.99 -12.93
C VAL A 48 2.83 25.69 -12.56
N TYR A 49 2.29 25.62 -11.34
CA TYR A 49 1.62 24.44 -10.80
C TYR A 49 0.21 24.75 -10.27
N ALA A 50 -0.33 25.93 -10.59
CA ALA A 50 -1.65 26.34 -10.15
C ALA A 50 -2.72 25.44 -10.77
N HIS A 51 -3.58 24.87 -9.93
CA HIS A 51 -4.74 24.09 -10.35
C HIS A 51 -6.01 24.84 -9.98
N SER A 52 -7.06 24.65 -10.78
CA SER A 52 -8.37 25.21 -10.46
C SER A 52 -8.91 24.64 -9.14
N TRP A 53 -9.72 25.44 -8.43
CA TRP A 53 -10.33 25.02 -7.16
C TRP A 53 -11.10 23.69 -7.25
N PRO A 54 -11.92 23.44 -8.30
CA PRO A 54 -12.61 22.15 -8.46
C PRO A 54 -11.65 20.96 -8.58
N VAL A 55 -10.51 21.14 -9.25
CA VAL A 55 -9.48 20.10 -9.39
C VAL A 55 -8.86 19.80 -8.02
N LEU A 56 -8.53 20.83 -7.24
CA LEU A 56 -7.97 20.66 -5.89
C LEU A 56 -8.94 19.96 -4.93
N VAL A 57 -10.23 20.32 -4.97
CA VAL A 57 -11.27 19.64 -4.19
C VAL A 57 -11.39 18.18 -4.56
N TRP A 58 -11.38 17.89 -5.87
CA TRP A 58 -11.43 16.52 -6.36
C TRP A 58 -10.21 15.73 -5.86
N PHE A 59 -8.99 16.24 -6.06
CA PHE A 59 -7.75 15.60 -5.59
C PHE A 59 -7.77 15.34 -4.09
N PHE A 60 -8.21 16.32 -3.30
CA PHE A 60 -8.28 16.18 -1.85
C PHE A 60 -9.29 15.10 -1.44
N GLY A 61 -10.50 15.13 -2.02
CA GLY A 61 -11.55 14.15 -1.72
C GLY A 61 -11.17 12.73 -2.12
N SER A 62 -10.62 12.55 -3.32
CA SER A 62 -10.17 11.25 -3.81
C SER A 62 -8.95 10.73 -3.04
N TYR A 63 -8.04 11.60 -2.62
CA TYR A 63 -6.90 11.24 -1.76
C TYR A 63 -7.36 10.74 -0.39
N LEU A 64 -8.32 11.41 0.25
CA LEU A 64 -8.90 10.96 1.52
C LEU A 64 -9.62 9.62 1.38
N PHE A 65 -10.35 9.42 0.29
CA PHE A 65 -10.98 8.14 0.01
C PHE A 65 -9.94 7.03 -0.14
N ALA A 66 -8.92 7.24 -0.98
CA ALA A 66 -7.82 6.28 -1.14
C ALA A 66 -7.09 6.01 0.19
N TYR A 67 -6.90 7.02 1.04
CA TYR A 67 -6.34 6.86 2.39
C TYR A 67 -7.22 5.96 3.26
N TRP A 68 -8.53 6.15 3.24
CA TRP A 68 -9.45 5.28 3.97
C TRP A 68 -9.37 3.83 3.51
N VAL A 69 -9.35 3.57 2.19
CA VAL A 69 -9.17 2.22 1.62
C VAL A 69 -7.83 1.61 2.05
N TRP A 70 -6.75 2.38 1.95
CA TRP A 70 -5.40 1.94 2.30
C TRP A 70 -5.25 1.59 3.78
N ASP A 71 -5.73 2.47 4.66
CA ASP A 71 -5.62 2.36 6.12
C ASP A 71 -6.47 1.19 6.65
N THR A 72 -7.73 1.13 6.23
CA THR A 72 -8.63 0.04 6.64
C THR A 72 -8.27 -1.28 5.98
N GLY A 73 -7.80 -1.28 4.74
CA GLY A 73 -7.28 -2.48 4.05
C GLY A 73 -6.08 -3.09 4.74
N ASN A 74 -5.05 -2.30 5.07
CA ASN A 74 -3.91 -2.83 5.82
C ASN A 74 -4.32 -3.29 7.23
N SER A 75 -5.21 -2.55 7.90
CA SER A 75 -5.72 -2.93 9.22
C SER A 75 -6.45 -4.27 9.19
N GLN A 76 -7.32 -4.51 8.20
CA GLN A 76 -8.10 -5.76 8.09
C GLN A 76 -7.18 -6.98 7.96
N LYS A 77 -6.12 -6.89 7.14
CA LYS A 77 -5.12 -7.96 6.98
C LYS A 77 -4.36 -8.24 8.27
N ASN A 78 -3.89 -7.18 8.94
CA ASN A 78 -3.05 -7.31 10.12
C ASN A 78 -3.85 -7.78 11.34
N MET A 79 -5.05 -7.23 11.54
CA MET A 79 -5.97 -7.67 12.59
C MET A 79 -6.44 -9.10 12.37
N PHE A 80 -6.74 -9.51 11.13
CA PHE A 80 -7.08 -10.90 10.81
C PHE A 80 -5.96 -11.86 11.24
N ARG A 81 -4.70 -11.55 10.87
CA ARG A 81 -3.55 -12.40 11.22
C ARG A 81 -3.28 -12.41 12.72
N ALA A 82 -3.47 -11.29 13.41
CA ALA A 82 -3.29 -11.22 14.85
C ALA A 82 -4.36 -12.02 15.61
N GLN A 83 -5.63 -11.89 15.20
CA GLN A 83 -6.74 -12.63 15.77
C GLN A 83 -6.58 -14.14 15.59
N GLU A 84 -6.14 -14.59 14.42
CA GLU A 84 -5.83 -16.00 14.17
C GLU A 84 -4.75 -16.55 15.11
N ARG A 85 -3.82 -15.70 15.53
CA ARG A 85 -2.74 -16.04 16.47
C ARG A 85 -3.09 -15.76 17.94
N GLY A 86 -4.32 -15.33 18.23
CA GLY A 86 -4.78 -15.01 19.59
C GLY A 86 -4.27 -13.68 20.16
N PHE A 87 -3.71 -12.79 19.34
CA PHE A 87 -3.26 -11.47 19.78
C PHE A 87 -4.32 -10.39 19.56
N GLU A 88 -4.51 -9.52 20.56
CA GLU A 88 -5.36 -8.34 20.44
C GLU A 88 -4.55 -7.12 19.99
N MET A 89 -4.92 -6.53 18.84
CA MET A 89 -4.26 -5.34 18.27
C MET A 89 -5.07 -4.04 18.49
N ASN A 90 -5.88 -3.96 19.55
CA ASN A 90 -6.67 -2.74 19.85
C ASN A 90 -5.86 -1.73 20.66
N ARG A 91 -4.94 -1.02 20.01
CA ARG A 91 -4.21 0.09 20.63
C ARG A 91 -5.01 1.40 20.57
N LYS A 92 -4.97 2.18 21.64
CA LYS A 92 -5.47 3.57 21.69
C LYS A 92 -4.42 4.52 21.10
N THR A 93 -4.27 4.50 19.79
CA THR A 93 -3.38 5.41 19.03
C THR A 93 -4.22 6.42 18.22
N PHE A 94 -3.54 7.37 17.55
CA PHE A 94 -4.15 8.39 16.68
C PHE A 94 -5.31 7.80 15.84
N PRO A 95 -6.45 8.51 15.70
CA PRO A 95 -7.74 7.91 15.39
C PRO A 95 -7.71 6.81 14.34
N GLN A 96 -8.14 5.64 14.78
CA GLN A 96 -8.34 4.47 13.96
C GLN A 96 -9.65 4.62 13.20
N LEU A 97 -9.62 4.38 11.90
CA LEU A 97 -10.81 4.52 11.06
C LEU A 97 -11.83 3.41 11.36
N PRO A 98 -13.14 3.68 11.18
CA PRO A 98 -14.15 2.64 11.26
C PRO A 98 -13.87 1.57 10.19
N TRP A 99 -14.30 0.33 10.45
CA TRP A 99 -14.11 -0.83 9.56
C TRP A 99 -12.66 -1.32 9.39
N LYS A 100 -11.82 -1.05 10.40
CA LYS A 100 -10.44 -1.59 10.51
C LYS A 100 -10.34 -3.12 10.63
N ALA A 101 -11.42 -3.81 11.00
CA ALA A 101 -11.50 -5.27 11.04
C ALA A 101 -12.82 -5.75 10.44
N VAL A 102 -12.77 -6.90 9.77
CA VAL A 102 -13.96 -7.59 9.26
C VAL A 102 -14.48 -8.53 10.35
N LYS A 103 -15.78 -8.47 10.64
CA LYS A 103 -16.44 -9.39 11.58
C LYS A 103 -16.72 -10.71 10.86
N ASN A 104 -16.32 -11.84 11.44
CA ASN A 104 -16.48 -13.18 10.86
C ASN A 104 -15.99 -13.26 9.39
N PRO A 105 -14.72 -12.93 9.13
CA PRO A 105 -14.19 -12.85 7.77
C PRO A 105 -14.25 -14.20 7.07
N GLN A 106 -14.63 -14.20 5.79
CA GLN A 106 -14.39 -15.35 4.93
C GLN A 106 -12.88 -15.60 4.79
N LYS A 107 -12.49 -16.86 5.00
CA LYS A 107 -11.10 -17.31 4.91
C LYS A 107 -10.98 -18.63 4.17
N ILE A 108 -9.80 -18.89 3.65
CA ILE A 108 -9.42 -20.16 3.04
C ILE A 108 -8.36 -20.78 3.94
N GLU A 109 -8.67 -21.94 4.52
CA GLU A 109 -7.71 -22.72 5.28
C GLU A 109 -6.64 -23.29 4.34
N THR A 110 -5.38 -23.32 4.78
CA THR A 110 -4.28 -23.88 4.00
C THR A 110 -3.59 -24.99 4.76
N ASP A 111 -2.95 -25.91 4.04
CA ASP A 111 -2.22 -27.05 4.62
C ASP A 111 -1.03 -26.63 5.49
N THR A 112 -0.61 -25.37 5.38
CA THR A 112 0.46 -24.78 6.21
C THR A 112 0.00 -24.38 7.62
N GLY A 113 -1.28 -24.60 7.96
CA GLY A 113 -1.88 -24.21 9.24
C GLY A 113 -2.16 -22.70 9.37
N ASN A 114 -2.02 -21.95 8.28
CA ASN A 114 -2.40 -20.54 8.21
C ASN A 114 -3.61 -20.38 7.28
N ALA A 115 -4.43 -19.37 7.49
CA ALA A 115 -5.53 -19.04 6.60
C ALA A 115 -5.21 -17.82 5.71
N LEU A 116 -5.87 -17.77 4.54
CA LEU A 116 -5.87 -16.65 3.60
C LEU A 116 -7.17 -15.85 3.76
N LEU A 117 -7.06 -14.54 3.94
CA LEU A 117 -8.21 -13.63 4.02
C LEU A 117 -8.80 -13.42 2.62
N CYS A 118 -10.05 -13.80 2.41
CA CYS A 118 -10.78 -13.60 1.15
C CYS A 118 -11.99 -12.65 1.30
N ASP A 119 -11.93 -11.76 2.29
CA ASP A 119 -13.01 -10.82 2.64
C ASP A 119 -12.49 -9.38 2.80
N GLY A 120 -13.41 -8.44 3.01
CA GLY A 120 -13.12 -7.01 3.11
C GLY A 120 -12.57 -6.46 1.81
N TRP A 121 -11.54 -5.62 1.90
CA TRP A 121 -10.91 -5.04 0.71
C TRP A 121 -10.21 -6.07 -0.19
N TYR A 122 -9.72 -7.18 0.39
CA TYR A 122 -8.99 -8.22 -0.34
C TYR A 122 -9.87 -9.09 -1.22
N LYS A 123 -11.19 -9.06 -1.01
CA LYS A 123 -12.17 -9.66 -1.92
C LYS A 123 -12.18 -8.97 -3.28
N TYR A 124 -11.98 -7.65 -3.31
CA TYR A 124 -12.05 -6.85 -4.53
C TYR A 124 -10.74 -6.86 -5.32
N ALA A 125 -9.61 -6.77 -4.61
CA ALA A 125 -8.29 -6.92 -5.22
C ALA A 125 -7.26 -7.43 -4.19
N ARG A 126 -6.46 -8.42 -4.58
CA ARG A 126 -5.48 -9.10 -3.70
C ARG A 126 -4.43 -8.13 -3.13
N LYS A 127 -4.12 -7.05 -3.85
CA LYS A 127 -3.13 -6.02 -3.48
C LYS A 127 -3.70 -4.61 -3.58
N ILE A 128 -4.96 -4.41 -3.21
CA ILE A 128 -5.63 -3.10 -3.25
C ILE A 128 -4.87 -1.95 -2.56
N HIS A 129 -4.17 -2.26 -1.45
CA HIS A 129 -3.33 -1.29 -0.75
C HIS A 129 -2.20 -0.76 -1.62
N TYR A 130 -1.62 -1.60 -2.49
CA TYR A 130 -0.60 -1.16 -3.44
C TYR A 130 -1.17 -0.22 -4.52
N THR A 131 -2.42 -0.42 -4.92
CA THR A 131 -3.11 0.49 -5.83
C THR A 131 -3.29 1.87 -5.19
N CYS A 132 -3.66 1.91 -3.90
CA CYS A 132 -3.73 3.17 -3.16
C CYS A 132 -2.35 3.81 -3.00
N ASP A 133 -1.30 3.04 -2.69
CA ASP A 133 0.06 3.57 -2.60
C ASP A 133 0.51 4.21 -3.93
N MET A 134 0.25 3.53 -5.04
CA MET A 134 0.54 4.07 -6.38
C MET A 134 -0.28 5.32 -6.67
N TYR A 135 -1.55 5.35 -6.26
CA TYR A 135 -2.40 6.52 -6.39
C TYR A 135 -1.85 7.73 -5.63
N PHE A 136 -1.38 7.55 -4.39
CA PHE A 136 -0.75 8.65 -3.64
C PHE A 136 0.50 9.18 -4.33
N ALA A 137 1.37 8.28 -4.80
CA ALA A 137 2.56 8.67 -5.53
C ALA A 137 2.20 9.47 -6.79
N LEU A 138 1.22 9.01 -7.57
CA LEU A 138 0.73 9.73 -8.75
C LEU A 138 0.15 11.10 -8.40
N CYS A 139 -0.63 11.23 -7.32
CA CYS A 139 -1.15 12.52 -6.87
C CYS A 139 -0.03 13.52 -6.54
N TRP A 140 1.06 13.05 -5.92
CA TRP A 140 2.21 13.91 -5.60
C TRP A 140 2.94 14.38 -6.87
N GLY A 141 3.02 13.56 -7.91
CA GLY A 141 3.54 14.00 -9.22
C GLY A 141 2.57 14.96 -9.92
N LEU A 142 1.29 14.59 -10.01
CA LEU A 142 0.27 15.35 -10.73
C LEU A 142 0.07 16.77 -10.20
N ILE A 143 0.14 16.96 -8.88
CA ILE A 143 -0.02 18.31 -8.30
C ILE A 143 1.09 19.26 -8.76
N THR A 144 2.28 18.75 -9.10
CA THR A 144 3.40 19.56 -9.61
C THR A 144 3.35 19.82 -11.12
N GLY A 145 2.40 19.21 -11.83
CA GLY A 145 2.28 19.32 -13.29
C GLY A 145 3.36 18.56 -14.06
N PHE A 146 3.51 18.85 -15.35
CA PHE A 146 4.40 18.13 -16.27
C PHE A 146 5.58 18.96 -16.79
N ASN A 147 5.80 20.15 -16.21
CA ASN A 147 6.83 21.09 -16.66
C ASN A 147 8.26 20.62 -16.35
N SER A 148 8.43 19.69 -15.41
CA SER A 148 9.73 19.12 -15.05
C SER A 148 9.61 17.62 -14.81
N PRO A 149 10.56 16.79 -15.25
CA PRO A 149 10.60 15.37 -14.91
C PRO A 149 11.02 15.09 -13.46
N PHE A 150 11.54 16.09 -12.75
CA PHE A 150 12.13 15.91 -11.42
C PHE A 150 11.13 15.39 -10.35
N PRO A 151 9.90 15.94 -10.23
CA PRO A 151 8.87 15.39 -9.33
C PRO A 151 8.39 13.99 -9.72
N TRP A 152 8.49 13.62 -11.00
CA TRP A 152 8.01 12.35 -11.55
C TRP A 152 8.94 11.17 -11.27
N PHE A 153 10.16 11.42 -10.78
CA PHE A 153 11.08 10.36 -10.39
C PHE A 153 10.45 9.41 -9.35
N TYR A 154 9.88 9.94 -8.27
CA TYR A 154 9.30 9.13 -7.21
C TYR A 154 8.11 8.28 -7.69
N PRO A 155 7.07 8.82 -8.37
CA PRO A 155 5.95 8.03 -8.90
C PRO A 155 6.39 6.90 -9.83
N VAL A 156 7.34 7.16 -10.74
CA VAL A 156 7.83 6.16 -11.69
C VAL A 156 8.64 5.08 -10.99
N PHE A 157 9.59 5.48 -10.14
CA PHE A 157 10.39 4.56 -9.35
C PHE A 157 9.52 3.66 -8.46
N PHE A 158 8.56 4.26 -7.76
CA PHE A 158 7.64 3.57 -6.88
C PHE A 158 6.74 2.59 -7.64
N GLY A 159 6.25 2.97 -8.82
CA GLY A 159 5.47 2.10 -9.70
C GLY A 159 6.23 0.85 -10.14
N ILE A 160 7.49 0.98 -10.54
CA ILE A 160 8.34 -0.17 -10.89
C ILE A 160 8.57 -1.06 -9.66
N MET A 161 8.90 -0.45 -8.52
CA MET A 161 9.17 -1.16 -7.28
C MET A 161 7.96 -1.96 -6.81
N ILE A 162 6.75 -1.38 -6.86
CA ILE A 162 5.55 -2.03 -6.33
C ILE A 162 5.08 -3.20 -7.21
N VAL A 163 5.26 -3.08 -8.54
CA VAL A 163 5.00 -4.19 -9.47
C VAL A 163 5.96 -5.33 -9.19
N HIS A 164 7.26 -5.05 -9.11
CA HIS A 164 8.27 -6.06 -8.77
C HIS A 164 8.01 -6.72 -7.41
N ARG A 165 7.62 -5.91 -6.41
CA ARG A 165 7.26 -6.38 -5.07
C ARG A 165 6.05 -7.32 -5.11
N ALA A 166 5.00 -6.95 -5.83
CA ALA A 166 3.81 -7.77 -5.95
C ALA A 166 4.10 -9.09 -6.68
N SER A 167 4.85 -9.07 -7.79
CA SER A 167 5.22 -10.27 -8.53
C SER A 167 5.98 -11.27 -7.66
N ARG A 168 6.98 -10.81 -6.91
CA ARG A 168 7.73 -11.65 -5.95
C ARG A 168 6.84 -12.24 -4.87
N ASP A 169 5.92 -11.46 -4.32
CA ASP A 169 5.02 -11.92 -3.27
C ASP A 169 4.05 -12.99 -3.78
N ILE A 170 3.45 -12.77 -4.96
CA ILE A 170 2.55 -13.74 -5.61
C ILE A 170 3.28 -15.05 -5.89
N GLN A 171 4.50 -14.98 -6.43
CA GLN A 171 5.28 -16.19 -6.73
C GLN A 171 5.50 -17.03 -5.47
N ARG A 172 5.91 -16.39 -4.37
CA ARG A 172 6.08 -17.09 -3.09
C ARG A 172 4.78 -17.62 -2.52
N CYS A 173 3.69 -16.88 -2.62
CA CYS A 173 2.38 -17.34 -2.17
C CYS A 173 1.88 -18.54 -2.98
N LYS A 174 2.12 -18.58 -4.29
CA LYS A 174 1.84 -19.74 -5.16
C LYS A 174 2.63 -20.96 -4.72
N GLU A 175 3.94 -20.79 -4.53
CA GLU A 175 4.83 -21.87 -4.09
C GLU A 175 4.47 -22.38 -2.69
N LYS A 176 4.09 -21.48 -1.77
CA LYS A 176 3.80 -21.83 -0.38
C LYS A 176 2.41 -22.44 -0.16
N TYR A 177 1.39 -21.92 -0.82
CA TYR A 177 -0.01 -22.27 -0.53
C TYR A 177 -0.66 -23.15 -1.59
N GLY A 178 0.01 -23.40 -2.72
CA GLY A 178 -0.40 -24.40 -3.73
C GLY A 178 -1.87 -24.26 -4.15
N ASP A 179 -2.66 -25.32 -3.92
CA ASP A 179 -4.06 -25.37 -4.33
C ASP A 179 -4.96 -24.38 -3.57
N ALA A 180 -4.65 -24.07 -2.31
CA ALA A 180 -5.36 -23.04 -1.57
C ALA A 180 -5.15 -21.64 -2.19
N TRP A 181 -3.98 -21.40 -2.80
CA TRP A 181 -3.74 -20.16 -3.57
C TRP A 181 -4.56 -20.14 -4.86
N LYS A 182 -4.72 -21.27 -5.56
CA LYS A 182 -5.57 -21.34 -6.77
C LYS A 182 -7.02 -21.02 -6.44
N GLU A 183 -7.53 -21.54 -5.32
CA GLU A 183 -8.88 -21.20 -4.84
C GLU A 183 -8.98 -19.72 -4.44
N TYR A 184 -7.92 -19.16 -3.84
CA TYR A 184 -7.85 -17.74 -3.54
C TYR A 184 -7.90 -16.88 -4.81
N GLU A 185 -7.14 -17.23 -5.85
CA GLU A 185 -7.19 -16.56 -7.15
C GLU A 185 -8.56 -16.68 -7.82
N ARG A 186 -9.25 -17.80 -7.66
CA ARG A 186 -10.61 -17.99 -8.18
C ARG A 186 -11.62 -17.07 -7.49
N ARG A 187 -11.53 -16.89 -6.17
CA ARG A 187 -12.44 -16.03 -5.40
C ARG A 187 -12.13 -14.55 -5.53
N CYS A 188 -10.84 -14.21 -5.62
CA CYS A 188 -10.35 -12.84 -5.68
C CYS A 188 -9.50 -12.68 -6.95
N PRO A 189 -10.11 -12.58 -8.15
CA PRO A 189 -9.39 -12.67 -9.43
C PRO A 189 -8.46 -11.49 -9.70
N TYR A 190 -8.82 -10.30 -9.23
CA TYR A 190 -8.09 -9.06 -9.50
C TYR A 190 -6.88 -8.89 -8.58
N LEU A 191 -5.77 -8.43 -9.15
CA LEU A 191 -4.52 -8.21 -8.43
C LEU A 191 -4.45 -6.81 -7.83
N PHE A 192 -4.61 -5.78 -8.64
CA PHE A 192 -4.42 -4.38 -8.24
C PHE A 192 -5.70 -3.57 -8.41
N ILE A 193 -6.30 -3.59 -9.60
CA ILE A 193 -7.46 -2.75 -9.92
C ILE A 193 -8.67 -3.68 -10.09
N PRO A 194 -9.68 -3.58 -9.20
CA PRO A 194 -10.91 -4.34 -9.35
C PRO A 194 -11.49 -4.16 -10.76
N TYR A 195 -11.89 -5.25 -11.40
CA TYR A 195 -12.52 -5.27 -12.73
C TYR A 195 -11.62 -4.90 -13.93
N VAL A 196 -10.32 -4.69 -13.72
CA VAL A 196 -9.36 -4.44 -14.81
C VAL A 196 -8.19 -5.42 -14.76
N TRP A 197 -7.55 -5.52 -13.59
CA TRP A 197 -6.32 -6.28 -13.42
C TRP A 197 -6.14 -6.84 -12.01
#